data_AF-A0A8J4WD41-F1
#
_entry.id   AF-A0A8J4WD41-F1
#
_cell.length_a   1.000
_cell.length_b   1.000
_cell.length_c   1.000
_cell.angle_alpha   90.00
_cell.angle_beta   90.00
_cell.angle_gamma   90.00
#
_symmetry.space_group_name_H-M   'P 1'
#
loop_
_entity.id
_entity.type
_entity.pdbx_description
1 polymer ?
#
loop_
_entity_poly.entity_id
_entity_poly.type
_entity_poly.pdbx_seq_one_letter_code
_entity_poly.pdbx_strand_id
1 'polypeptide(L)'
;MLQFFLVSVLFLCHLIRHCRSNVVLLQNPPAVPSFILLWIYTRLTRKRLIIDWHNYGYSLLELNSKRNSLSSRIYRFLELGFAERFLSDCQHFCVSRALQQDLRTHKIQAVVYYDRPPEEFKSTSVDLAHQLFTRQ
;
A
#
# COMPACT_ATOMS: atom_id res chain seq x y z
N MET A 1 -17.44 4.03 12.81
CA MET A 1 -16.59 3.71 13.98
C MET A 1 -16.73 2.25 14.42
N LEU A 2 -17.92 1.78 14.80
CA LEU A 2 -18.12 0.39 15.25
C LEU A 2 -17.75 -0.67 14.20
N GLN A 3 -18.18 -0.49 12.95
CA GLN A 3 -17.85 -1.41 11.85
C GLN A 3 -16.34 -1.54 11.64
N PHE A 4 -15.61 -0.42 11.68
CA PHE A 4 -14.15 -0.39 11.53
C PHE A 4 -13.44 -1.16 12.66
N PHE A 5 -13.89 -0.97 13.90
CA PHE A 5 -13.38 -1.70 15.05
C PHE A 5 -13.65 -3.20 14.94
N LEU A 6 -14.89 -3.59 14.62
CA LEU A 6 -15.27 -4.99 14.44
C LEU A 6 -14.44 -5.66 13.34
N VAL A 7 -14.30 -5.03 12.17
CA VAL A 7 -13.48 -5.56 11.08
C VAL A 7 -12.02 -5.70 11.50
N SER A 8 -11.47 -4.75 12.25
CA SER A 8 -10.10 -4.80 12.77
C SER A 8 -9.88 -5.98 13.74
N VAL A 9 -10.83 -6.19 14.66
CA VAL A 9 -10.79 -7.31 15.62
C VAL A 9 -10.92 -8.64 14.88
N LEU A 10 -11.88 -8.76 13.95
CA LEU A 10 -12.07 -9.97 13.16
C LEU A 10 -10.85 -10.29 12.30
N PHE A 11 -10.22 -9.28 11.69
CA PHE A 11 -8.98 -9.44 10.93
C PHE A 11 -7.84 -9.97 11.82
N LEU A 12 -7.65 -9.40 13.02
CA LEU A 12 -6.63 -9.89 13.94
C LEU A 12 -6.90 -11.32 14.41
N CYS A 13 -8.15 -11.65 14.75
CA CYS A 13 -8.56 -13.01 15.10
C CYS A 13 -8.29 -13.99 13.95
N HIS A 14 -8.58 -13.59 12.71
CA HIS A 14 -8.31 -14.40 11.53
C HIS A 14 -6.81 -14.66 11.37
N LEU A 15 -5.97 -13.63 11.49
CA LEU A 15 -4.51 -13.77 11.42
C LEU A 15 -3.97 -14.73 12.49
N ILE A 16 -4.45 -14.61 13.74
CA ILE A 16 -4.03 -15.49 14.84
C ILE A 16 -4.39 -16.95 14.56
N ARG A 17 -5.58 -17.21 14.02
CA ARG A 17 -6.08 -18.57 13.79
C ARG A 17 -5.50 -19.23 12.54
N HIS A 18 -5.29 -18.46 11.47
CA HIS A 18 -5.06 -19.01 10.14
C HIS A 18 -3.69 -18.69 9.54
N CYS A 19 -2.99 -17.64 9.97
CA CYS A 19 -1.70 -17.30 9.37
C CYS A 19 -0.60 -18.25 9.87
N ARG A 20 -0.29 -19.27 9.06
CA ARG A 20 0.79 -20.24 9.32
C ARG A 20 2.16 -19.78 8.84
N SER A 21 2.21 -18.93 7.81
CA SER A 21 3.46 -18.42 7.24
C SER A 21 4.31 -17.64 8.25
N ASN A 22 5.63 -17.74 8.14
CA ASN A 22 6.57 -16.93 8.92
C ASN A 22 6.76 -15.51 8.36
N VAL A 23 6.23 -15.26 7.15
CA VAL A 23 6.31 -13.99 6.45
C VAL A 23 4.89 -13.53 6.10
N VAL A 24 4.60 -12.27 6.38
CA VAL A 24 3.35 -11.59 5.99
C VAL A 24 3.72 -10.49 5.03
N LEU A 25 3.17 -10.55 3.80
CA LEU A 25 3.28 -9.50 2.81
C LEU A 25 1.99 -8.68 2.82
N LEU A 26 2.12 -7.36 2.97
CA LEU A 26 1.00 -6.42 2.88
C LEU A 26 1.10 -5.65 1.57
N GLN A 27 0.11 -5.83 0.68
CA GLN A 27 -0.04 -5.03 -0.53
C GLN A 27 -1.09 -3.92 -0.28
N ASN A 28 -0.67 -2.65 -0.30
CA ASN A 28 -1.54 -1.46 -0.14
C ASN A 28 -2.44 -1.32 -1.40
N PRO A 29 -3.78 -1.06 -1.34
CA PRO A 29 -4.47 -0.25 -0.33
C PRO A 29 -5.70 -0.86 0.39
N PRO A 30 -6.06 -0.46 1.63
CA PRO A 30 -5.56 0.67 2.45
C PRO A 30 -4.56 0.32 3.58
N ALA A 31 -3.63 1.24 3.82
CA ALA A 31 -2.52 1.12 4.77
C ALA A 31 -2.95 1.19 6.24
N VAL A 32 -3.91 2.06 6.58
CA VAL A 32 -4.44 2.22 7.94
C VAL A 32 -5.87 1.65 7.97
N PRO A 33 -6.19 0.68 8.84
CA PRO A 33 -5.51 0.25 10.08
C PRO A 33 -4.51 -0.90 9.91
N SER A 34 -4.37 -1.45 8.70
CA SER A 34 -3.60 -2.67 8.41
C SER A 34 -2.16 -2.62 8.94
N PHE A 35 -1.46 -1.49 8.80
CA PHE A 35 -0.12 -1.25 9.34
C PHE A 35 -0.06 -1.46 10.85
N ILE A 36 -1.00 -0.89 11.58
CA ILE A 36 -1.04 -0.97 13.05
C ILE A 36 -1.30 -2.41 13.47
N LEU A 37 -2.32 -3.04 12.88
CA LEU A 37 -2.71 -4.41 13.23
C LEU A 37 -1.61 -5.42 12.90
N LEU A 38 -1.01 -5.31 11.71
CA LEU A 38 0.07 -6.20 11.29
C LEU A 38 1.35 -5.96 12.06
N TRP A 39 1.67 -4.71 12.41
CA TRP A 39 2.79 -4.42 13.30
C TRP A 39 2.61 -5.10 14.66
N ILE A 40 1.45 -4.94 15.31
CA ILE A 40 1.15 -5.62 16.59
C ILE A 40 1.26 -7.14 16.41
N TYR A 41 0.58 -7.69 15.40
CA TYR A 41 0.54 -9.13 15.14
C TYR A 41 1.93 -9.72 14.92
N THR A 42 2.75 -9.11 14.07
CA THR A 42 4.10 -9.61 13.73
C THR A 42 5.09 -9.45 14.87
N ARG A 43 4.95 -8.41 15.71
CA ARG A 43 5.73 -8.28 16.96
C ARG A 43 5.40 -9.38 17.97
N LEU A 44 4.12 -9.66 18.19
CA LEU A 44 3.68 -10.69 19.13
C LEU A 44 4.05 -12.10 18.67
N THR A 45 3.97 -12.35 17.37
CA THR A 45 4.24 -13.68 16.78
C THR A 45 5.68 -13.87 16.30
N ARG A 46 6.51 -12.82 16.35
CA ARG A 46 7.88 -12.77 15.80
C ARG A 46 7.96 -13.16 14.31
N LYS A 47 6.88 -12.95 13.56
CA LYS A 47 6.83 -13.14 12.11
C LYS A 47 7.45 -11.94 11.40
N ARG A 48 7.93 -12.12 10.18
CA ARG A 48 8.47 -11.04 9.36
C ARG A 48 7.35 -10.33 8.62
N LEU A 49 7.37 -9.01 8.65
CA LEU A 49 6.46 -8.16 7.88
C LEU A 49 7.20 -7.57 6.67
N ILE A 50 6.59 -7.68 5.50
CA ILE A 50 7.03 -7.04 4.27
C ILE A 50 5.90 -6.14 3.77
N ILE A 51 6.22 -4.91 3.40
CA ILE A 51 5.24 -3.93 2.92
C ILE A 51 5.52 -3.63 1.45
N ASP A 52 4.49 -3.77 0.63
CA ASP A 52 4.52 -3.49 -0.80
C ASP A 52 3.73 -2.22 -1.11
N TRP A 53 4.46 -1.15 -1.45
CA TRP A 53 3.94 0.17 -1.73
C TRP A 53 3.59 0.31 -3.22
N HIS A 54 2.31 0.23 -3.54
CA HIS A 54 1.80 0.53 -4.88
C HIS A 54 1.32 1.99 -5.01
N ASN A 55 0.65 2.50 -3.97
CA ASN A 55 0.10 3.84 -3.88
C ASN A 55 0.09 4.31 -2.42
N TYR A 56 -0.15 5.60 -2.20
CA TYR A 56 -0.49 6.13 -0.88
C TYR A 56 -2.00 6.14 -0.66
N GLY A 57 -2.44 5.59 0.47
CA GLY A 57 -3.84 5.60 0.86
C GLY A 57 -4.38 7.02 1.03
N TYR A 58 -3.57 7.96 1.55
CA TYR A 58 -4.01 9.36 1.67
C TYR A 58 -4.27 10.01 0.29
N SER A 59 -3.47 9.68 -0.73
CA SER A 59 -3.66 10.22 -2.07
C SER A 59 -4.95 9.68 -2.71
N LEU A 60 -5.27 8.40 -2.51
CA LEU A 60 -6.55 7.83 -2.94
C LEU A 60 -7.75 8.45 -2.22
N LEU A 61 -7.59 8.81 -0.94
CA LEU A 61 -8.61 9.53 -0.19
C LEU A 61 -8.84 10.94 -0.76
N GLU A 62 -7.77 11.64 -1.13
CA GLU A 62 -7.86 12.96 -1.76
C GLU A 62 -8.51 12.94 -3.15
N LEU A 63 -8.45 11.83 -3.90
CA LEU A 63 -9.18 11.70 -5.17
C LEU A 63 -10.69 11.73 -4.98
N ASN A 64 -11.18 11.20 -3.85
CA ASN A 64 -12.60 11.06 -3.55
C ASN A 64 -13.12 12.13 -2.57
N SER A 65 -12.30 13.11 -2.21
CA SER A 65 -12.65 14.16 -1.27
C SER A 65 -12.08 15.50 -1.71
N LYS A 66 -12.43 16.56 -0.98
CA LYS A 66 -11.77 17.86 -1.19
C LYS A 66 -10.27 17.71 -0.93
N ARG A 67 -9.46 18.09 -1.91
CA ARG A 67 -7.99 18.10 -1.81
C ARG A 67 -7.55 18.85 -0.54
N ASN A 68 -6.56 18.32 0.17
CA ASN A 68 -6.07 18.87 1.46
C ASN A 68 -7.13 18.95 2.57
N SER A 69 -8.14 18.08 2.58
CA SER A 69 -9.07 17.95 3.70
C SER A 69 -8.34 17.58 5.00
N LEU A 70 -8.91 17.91 6.16
CA LEU A 70 -8.36 17.52 7.46
C LEU A 70 -8.18 15.99 7.56
N SER A 71 -9.11 15.22 7.00
CA SER A 71 -9.05 13.75 6.98
C SER A 71 -7.87 13.22 6.17
N SER A 72 -7.59 13.79 4.98
CA SER A 72 -6.42 13.40 4.17
C SER A 72 -5.10 13.67 4.88
N ARG A 73 -4.99 14.81 5.57
CA ARG A 73 -3.80 15.15 6.36
C ARG A 73 -3.59 14.20 7.54
N ILE A 74 -4.66 13.87 8.25
CA ILE A 74 -4.63 12.88 9.34
C ILE A 74 -4.23 11.50 8.79
N TYR A 75 -4.84 11.07 7.69
CA TYR A 75 -4.52 9.79 7.07
C TYR A 75 -3.05 9.74 6.62
N ARG A 76 -2.56 10.80 5.98
CA ARG A 76 -1.16 10.94 5.57
C ARG A 76 -0.20 10.80 6.76
N PHE A 77 -0.52 11.47 7.86
CA PHE A 77 0.27 11.37 9.09
C PHE A 77 0.25 9.95 9.67
N LEU A 78 -0.92 9.31 9.71
CA LEU A 78 -1.07 7.95 10.21
C LEU A 78 -0.42 6.91 9.29
N GLU A 79 -0.39 7.12 7.98
CA GLU A 79 0.24 6.20 7.03
C GLU A 79 1.76 6.36 7.06
N LEU A 80 2.26 7.55 6.74
CA LEU A 80 3.70 7.80 6.59
C LEU A 80 4.40 7.96 7.93
N GLY A 81 3.80 8.67 8.89
CA GLY A 81 4.40 8.88 10.21
C GLY A 81 4.47 7.59 11.02
N PHE A 82 3.45 6.73 10.94
CA PHE A 82 3.51 5.40 11.56
C PHE A 82 4.54 4.51 10.87
N ALA A 83 4.56 4.48 9.53
CA ALA A 83 5.51 3.68 8.78
C ALA A 83 6.97 4.09 9.07
N GLU A 84 7.27 5.39 9.04
CA GLU A 84 8.58 5.94 9.40
C GLU A 84 9.00 5.50 10.81
N ARG A 85 8.08 5.60 11.79
CA ARG A 85 8.41 5.39 13.21
C ARG A 85 8.49 3.93 13.62
N PHE A 86 7.61 3.08 13.10
CA PHE A 86 7.36 1.74 13.62
C PHE A 86 7.62 0.62 12.62
N LEU A 87 7.67 0.93 11.32
CA LEU A 87 7.85 -0.05 10.25
C LEU A 87 9.20 0.11 9.53
N SER A 88 10.03 1.07 9.91
CA SER A 88 11.34 1.31 9.26
C SER A 88 12.33 0.16 9.40
N ASP A 89 12.12 -0.76 10.34
CA ASP A 89 12.90 -2.00 10.49
C ASP A 89 12.36 -3.17 9.64
N CYS A 90 11.23 -2.99 8.97
CA CYS A 90 10.64 -3.96 8.06
C CYS A 90 11.27 -3.88 6.67
N GLN A 91 11.01 -4.90 5.85
CA GLN A 91 11.39 -4.89 4.44
C GLN A 91 10.30 -4.21 3.62
N HIS A 92 10.69 -3.37 2.67
CA HIS A 92 9.76 -2.63 1.83
C HIS A 92 10.03 -2.84 0.34
N PHE A 93 8.95 -3.00 -0.43
CA PHE A 93 8.94 -2.99 -1.89
C PHE A 93 8.13 -1.80 -2.39
N CYS A 94 8.41 -1.34 -3.60
CA CYS A 94 7.64 -0.28 -4.23
C CYS A 94 7.65 -0.40 -5.74
N VAL A 95 6.59 0.10 -6.38
CA VAL A 95 6.36 -0.15 -7.82
C VAL A 95 7.09 0.79 -8.77
N SER A 96 7.73 1.83 -8.25
CA SER A 96 8.43 2.80 -9.10
C SER A 96 9.60 3.47 -8.38
N ARG A 97 10.57 3.96 -9.16
CA ARG A 97 11.68 4.78 -8.65
C ARG A 97 11.19 6.11 -8.07
N ALA A 98 10.13 6.68 -8.63
CA ALA A 98 9.54 7.91 -8.10
C ALA A 98 9.00 7.68 -6.68
N LEU A 99 8.24 6.60 -6.48
CA LEU A 99 7.73 6.22 -5.17
C LEU A 99 8.86 5.86 -4.21
N GLN A 100 9.90 5.14 -4.66
CA GLN A 100 11.09 4.88 -3.85
C GLN A 100 11.72 6.18 -3.33
N GLN A 101 11.89 7.16 -4.21
CA GLN A 101 12.54 8.42 -3.85
C GLN A 101 11.70 9.21 -2.84
N ASP A 102 10.38 9.20 -2.98
CA ASP A 102 9.46 9.83 -2.03
C ASP A 102 9.48 9.11 -0.67
N LEU A 103 9.39 7.77 -0.65
CA LEU A 103 9.51 6.96 0.57
C LEU A 103 10.83 7.19 1.31
N ARG A 104 11.94 7.40 0.59
CA ARG A 104 13.24 7.74 1.20
C ARG A 104 13.21 9.06 1.97
N THR A 105 12.43 10.05 1.52
CA THR A 105 12.23 11.30 2.27
C THR A 105 11.54 11.06 3.62
N HIS A 106 10.74 9.98 3.70
CA HIS A 106 10.09 9.48 4.90
C HIS A 106 10.92 8.40 5.63
N LYS A 107 12.23 8.32 5.36
CA LYS A 107 13.18 7.36 5.95
C LYS A 107 12.80 5.89 5.75
N ILE A 108 11.96 5.59 4.75
CA ILE A 108 11.56 4.23 4.38
C ILE A 108 12.45 3.79 3.22
N GLN A 109 13.29 2.77 3.44
CA GLN A 109 14.13 2.20 2.40
C GLN A 109 13.40 1.04 1.71
N ALA A 110 12.98 1.27 0.47
CA ALA A 110 12.28 0.27 -0.34
C ALA A 110 13.10 -0.19 -1.55
N VAL A 111 12.92 -1.44 -1.95
CA VAL A 111 13.44 -2.00 -3.22
C VAL A 111 12.38 -1.82 -4.30
N VAL A 112 12.79 -1.44 -5.51
CA VAL A 112 11.86 -1.23 -6.63
C VAL A 112 11.54 -2.56 -7.32
N TYR A 113 10.27 -2.89 -7.42
CA TYR A 113 9.72 -3.97 -8.23
C TYR A 113 8.59 -3.41 -9.10
N TYR A 114 8.86 -3.18 -10.37
CA TYR A 114 7.87 -2.61 -11.28
C TYR A 114 6.69 -3.57 -11.50
N ASP A 115 5.47 -3.02 -11.44
CA ASP A 115 4.27 -3.75 -11.82
C ASP A 115 4.34 -4.15 -13.28
N ARG A 116 4.14 -5.45 -13.56
CA ARG A 116 4.07 -5.96 -14.93
C ARG A 116 2.64 -5.78 -15.44
N PRO A 117 2.45 -5.19 -16.63
CA PRO A 117 1.11 -5.12 -17.21
C PRO A 117 0.59 -6.51 -17.58
N PRO A 118 -0.73 -6.75 -17.57
CA PRO A 118 -1.33 -7.96 -18.11
C PRO A 118 -0.90 -8.19 -19.57
N GLU A 119 -0.84 -9.45 -20.02
CA GLU A 119 -0.35 -9.80 -21.37
C GLU A 119 -1.18 -9.17 -22.50
N GLU A 120 -2.43 -8.81 -22.22
CA GLU A 120 -3.32 -8.09 -23.13
C GLU A 120 -2.83 -6.67 -23.44
N PHE A 121 -2.12 -6.03 -22.52
CA PHE A 121 -1.50 -4.72 -22.71
C PHE A 121 -0.18 -4.87 -23.47
N LYS A 122 -0.34 -5.04 -24.78
CA LYS A 122 0.75 -5.05 -25.76
C LYS A 122 0.71 -3.78 -26.61
N SER A 123 1.83 -3.45 -27.24
CA SER A 123 1.90 -2.34 -28.18
C SER A 123 0.83 -2.49 -29.26
N THR A 124 0.03 -1.45 -29.45
CA THR A 124 -0.98 -1.35 -30.51
C THR A 124 -0.30 -1.44 -31.88
N SER A 125 -0.85 -2.23 -32.81
CA SER A 125 -0.35 -2.23 -34.20
C SER A 125 -0.55 -0.86 -34.83
N VAL A 126 0.29 -0.51 -35.81
CA VAL A 126 0.21 0.79 -36.50
C VAL A 126 -1.17 1.02 -37.10
N ASP A 127 -1.77 -0.02 -37.70
CA ASP A 127 -3.10 0.06 -38.31
C ASP A 127 -4.19 0.35 -37.26
N LEU A 128 -4.15 -0.36 -36.12
CA LEU A 128 -5.12 -0.16 -35.05
C LEU A 128 -4.92 1.22 -34.39
N ALA A 129 -3.68 1.67 -34.23
CA ALA A 129 -3.37 3.00 -33.73
C ALA A 129 -3.89 4.09 -34.66
N HIS A 130 -3.68 3.95 -35.97
CA HIS A 130 -4.22 4.87 -36.99
C HIS A 130 -5.75 4.91 -36.95
N GLN A 131 -6.41 3.74 -36.95
CA GLN A 131 -7.88 3.64 -36.86
C GLN A 131 -8.44 4.31 -35.61
N LEU A 132 -7.82 4.09 -34.44
CA LEU A 132 -8.23 4.73 -33.18
C LEU A 132 -8.02 6.25 -33.22
N PHE A 133 -6.93 6.71 -33.82
CA PHE A 133 -6.63 8.14 -33.94
C PHE A 133 -7.62 8.87 -34.85
N THR A 134 -8.06 8.24 -35.95
CA THR A 134 -9.03 8.80 -36.88
C THR A 134 -10.49 8.69 -36.43
N ARG A 135 -10.76 8.03 -35.29
CA ARG A 135 -12.11 7.84 -34.72
C ARG A 135 -12.52 8.95 -33.73
N GLN A 136 -11.63 9.89 -33.43
CA GLN A 136 -11.95 11.11 -32.68
C GLN A 136 -12.57 12.16 -33.59
#